data_AF-A0A7C8JE07-F1
#
_entry.id   AF-A0A7C8JE07-F1
#
_cell.length_a   1.000
_cell.length_b   1.000
_cell.length_c   1.000
_cell.angle_alpha   90.00
_cell.angle_beta   90.00
_cell.angle_gamma   90.00
#
_symmetry.space_group_name_H-M   'P 1'
#
loop_
_entity.id
_entity.type
_entity.pdbx_description
1 polymer ?
#
loop_
_entity_poly.entity_id
_entity_poly.type
_entity_poly.pdbx_seq_one_letter_code
_entity_poly.pdbx_strand_id
1 'polypeptide(L)'
;MWLELLESFLGVEGNPNPFDTSEGSITIVDLTCPFVDSETACVLFSICLDLFCSTLSTTGKIVALGEAHKFMSQSASSQQFANSVIQNIRLQRHLGVCTVISTQDPHIHPELLELSSFIVMHRFDSPRWFGTLRKHVGFYSTTEFGNSAEDRETDKNVANAFEQIMCLNAGQALVYYPRLMTVDHRGDFEKIVVLGAKLIKVQVRKRLTLDGGVTKTAL
;
A
#
# COMPACT_ATOMS: atom_id res chain seq x y z
N MET A 1 21.47 22.20 14.92
CA MET A 1 21.12 21.49 13.67
C MET A 1 20.29 20.21 13.91
N TRP A 2 20.80 19.16 14.57
CA TRP A 2 19.99 17.94 14.85
C TRP A 2 18.90 18.14 15.91
N LEU A 3 19.22 18.86 16.99
CA LEU A 3 18.24 19.26 18.02
C LEU A 3 17.17 20.19 17.43
N GLU A 4 17.55 21.19 16.64
CA GLU A 4 16.60 22.09 15.98
C GLU A 4 15.65 21.36 15.01
N LEU A 5 16.14 20.34 14.29
CA LEU A 5 15.28 19.50 13.45
C LEU A 5 14.26 18.72 14.31
N LEU A 6 14.70 18.13 15.42
CA LEU A 6 13.84 17.36 16.30
C LEU A 6 12.85 18.27 17.06
N GLU A 7 13.29 19.45 17.49
CA GLU A 7 12.46 20.53 18.03
C GLU A 7 11.44 21.04 17.01
N SER A 8 11.80 21.04 15.71
CA SER A 8 10.86 21.40 14.65
C SER A 8 9.68 20.41 14.54
N PHE A 9 9.90 19.14 14.90
CA PHE A 9 8.86 18.10 14.91
C PHE A 9 8.09 18.03 16.23
N LEU A 10 8.73 18.32 17.37
CA LEU A 10 8.11 18.17 18.69
C LEU A 10 7.19 19.32 19.11
N GLY A 11 7.30 20.46 18.45
CA GLY A 11 6.47 21.63 18.72
C GLY A 11 6.79 22.29 20.07
N VAL A 12 7.94 22.97 20.15
CA VAL A 12 8.37 23.78 21.32
C VAL A 12 7.69 25.16 21.28
N GLU A 13 7.63 25.91 22.40
CA GLU A 13 7.03 27.25 22.46
C GLU A 13 7.36 28.13 21.25
N GLY A 14 6.35 28.46 20.45
CA GLY A 14 6.48 29.22 19.20
C GLY A 14 6.41 28.39 17.90
N ASN A 15 6.42 27.05 18.00
CA ASN A 15 6.26 26.13 16.88
C ASN A 15 5.19 25.07 17.22
N PRO A 16 3.97 25.13 16.65
CA PRO A 16 2.94 24.15 16.95
C PRO A 16 3.31 22.74 16.43
N ASN A 17 2.76 21.69 17.03
CA ASN A 17 2.88 20.32 16.52
C ASN A 17 2.47 20.31 15.03
N PRO A 18 3.34 19.90 14.09
CA PRO A 18 3.06 19.96 12.66
C PRO A 18 1.87 19.09 12.22
N PHE A 19 1.40 18.21 13.10
CA PHE A 19 0.25 17.34 12.90
C PHE A 19 -1.04 17.85 13.56
N ASP A 20 -0.97 18.92 14.34
CA ASP A 20 -2.14 19.63 14.87
C ASP A 20 -2.72 20.55 13.79
N THR A 21 -3.41 19.94 12.83
CA THR A 21 -3.97 20.61 11.66
C THR A 21 -5.47 20.39 11.58
N SER A 22 -6.18 21.32 10.94
CA SER A 22 -7.64 21.23 10.74
C SER A 22 -8.01 20.07 9.80
N GLU A 23 -9.22 19.54 9.96
CA GLU A 23 -9.79 18.53 9.07
C GLU A 23 -9.68 18.95 7.58
N GLY A 24 -9.35 17.99 6.71
CA GLY A 24 -9.14 18.24 5.27
C GLY A 24 -7.75 18.77 4.90
N SER A 25 -6.83 18.87 5.85
CA SER A 25 -5.42 19.18 5.58
C SER A 25 -4.68 18.00 4.95
N ILE A 26 -3.58 18.30 4.25
CA ILE A 26 -2.58 17.33 3.82
C ILE A 26 -1.21 17.78 4.32
N THR A 27 -0.58 16.97 5.16
CA THR A 27 0.78 17.21 5.64
C THR A 27 1.73 16.30 4.86
N ILE A 28 2.73 16.90 4.21
CA ILE A 28 3.76 16.18 3.45
C ILE A 28 5.07 16.25 4.24
N VAL A 29 5.59 15.09 4.61
CA VAL A 29 6.90 14.97 5.29
C VAL A 29 7.92 14.52 4.25
N ASP A 30 8.80 15.44 3.84
CA ASP A 30 9.91 15.15 2.94
C ASP A 30 11.23 15.17 3.72
N LEU A 31 11.86 14.00 3.83
CA LEU A 31 13.16 13.81 4.47
C LEU A 31 14.28 13.58 3.44
N THR A 32 14.02 13.89 2.16
CA THR A 32 15.04 13.81 1.11
C THR A 32 16.11 14.86 1.35
N CYS A 33 17.20 14.47 1.99
CA CYS A 33 18.31 15.36 2.32
C CYS A 33 19.64 14.61 2.13
N PRO A 34 20.65 15.21 1.46
CA PRO A 34 21.98 14.61 1.30
C PRO A 34 22.69 14.30 2.62
N PHE A 35 22.23 14.89 3.73
CA PHE A 35 22.81 14.76 5.06
C PHE A 35 21.97 13.87 5.99
N VAL A 36 20.85 13.32 5.52
CA VAL A 36 19.99 12.40 6.27
C VAL A 36 20.13 11.02 5.66
N ASP A 37 20.73 10.09 6.40
CA ASP A 37 20.81 8.70 5.98
C ASP A 37 19.47 7.97 6.21
N SER A 38 19.37 6.76 5.66
CA SER A 38 18.14 5.96 5.75
C SER A 38 17.77 5.61 7.19
N GLU A 39 18.76 5.40 8.07
CA GLU A 39 18.49 5.07 9.47
C GLU A 39 17.87 6.25 10.21
N THR A 40 18.44 7.43 10.02
CA THR A 40 17.93 8.65 10.63
C THR A 40 16.56 9.02 10.08
N ALA A 41 16.36 8.86 8.77
CA ALA A 41 15.04 9.04 8.16
C ALA A 41 13.99 8.09 8.78
N CYS A 42 14.33 6.83 9.03
CA CYS A 42 13.42 5.88 9.69
C CYS A 42 13.04 6.32 11.11
N VAL A 43 14.00 6.86 11.88
CA VAL A 43 13.73 7.39 13.24
C VAL A 43 12.80 8.59 13.17
N LEU A 44 13.09 9.56 12.29
CA LEU A 44 12.26 10.76 12.11
C LEU A 44 10.85 10.42 11.63
N PHE A 45 10.69 9.48 10.69
CA PHE A 45 9.38 9.01 10.25
C PHE A 45 8.62 8.30 11.37
N SER A 46 9.30 7.54 12.24
CA SER A 46 8.67 6.92 13.40
C SER A 46 8.11 7.98 14.36
N ILE A 47 8.91 9.02 14.67
CA ILE A 47 8.46 10.15 15.50
C ILE A 47 7.25 10.84 14.86
N CYS A 48 7.31 11.15 13.55
CA CYS A 48 6.21 11.77 12.83
C CYS A 48 4.93 10.93 12.89
N LEU A 49 5.06 9.62 12.68
CA LEU A 49 3.95 8.69 12.71
C LEU A 49 3.32 8.62 14.09
N ASP A 50 4.13 8.54 15.14
CA ASP A 50 3.66 8.48 16.53
C ASP A 50 2.95 9.78 16.93
N LEU A 51 3.48 10.96 16.56
CA LEU A 51 2.85 12.26 16.80
C LEU A 51 1.50 12.38 16.07
N PHE A 52 1.45 12.00 14.80
CA PHE A 52 0.22 12.04 14.01
C PHE A 52 -0.84 11.07 14.56
N CYS A 53 -0.44 9.86 14.92
CA CYS A 53 -1.35 8.86 15.50
C CYS A 53 -1.85 9.25 16.89
N SER A 54 -1.04 9.95 17.70
CA SER A 54 -1.40 10.39 19.05
C SER A 54 -2.30 11.63 19.08
N THR A 55 -2.35 12.40 17.98
CA THR A 55 -3.20 13.59 17.88
C THR A 55 -4.69 13.20 17.89
N LEU A 56 -5.46 13.76 18.83
CA LEU A 56 -6.90 13.53 18.93
C LEU A 56 -7.59 14.17 17.73
N SER A 57 -8.46 13.40 17.07
CA SER A 57 -9.18 13.86 15.88
C SER A 57 -10.60 13.32 15.90
N THR A 58 -11.55 14.16 15.52
CA THR A 58 -12.96 13.81 15.30
C THR A 58 -13.18 13.10 13.97
N THR A 59 -12.25 13.26 13.02
CA THR A 59 -12.27 12.58 11.72
C THR A 59 -11.23 11.47 11.62
N GLY A 60 -11.45 10.54 10.69
CA GLY A 60 -10.46 9.52 10.36
C GLY A 60 -9.18 10.14 9.79
N LYS A 61 -8.05 9.50 10.08
CA LYS A 61 -6.70 9.90 9.65
C LYS A 61 -6.23 8.98 8.54
N ILE A 62 -5.46 9.51 7.58
CA ILE A 62 -4.82 8.70 6.53
C ILE A 62 -3.31 8.89 6.63
N VAL A 63 -2.58 7.77 6.72
CA VAL A 63 -1.12 7.73 6.61
C VAL A 63 -0.76 7.14 5.26
N ALA A 64 -0.07 7.90 4.42
CA ALA A 64 0.40 7.43 3.12
C ALA A 64 1.92 7.31 3.11
N LEU A 65 2.44 6.09 2.94
CA LEU A 65 3.86 5.80 2.85
C LEU A 65 4.27 5.62 1.38
N GLY A 66 5.02 6.60 0.88
CA GLY A 66 5.65 6.59 -0.45
C GLY A 66 6.93 5.76 -0.45
N GLU A 67 7.22 5.05 -1.55
CA GLU A 67 8.52 4.41 -1.77
C GLU A 67 8.97 3.50 -0.61
N ALA A 68 8.05 2.77 0.02
CA ALA A 68 8.27 2.13 1.32
C ALA A 68 9.49 1.20 1.38
N HIS A 69 9.86 0.57 0.27
CA HIS A 69 11.10 -0.22 0.16
C HIS A 69 12.38 0.52 0.57
N LYS A 70 12.43 1.86 0.48
CA LYS A 70 13.57 2.67 0.95
C LYS A 70 13.76 2.60 2.47
N PHE A 71 12.70 2.27 3.20
CA PHE A 71 12.64 2.29 4.66
C PHE A 71 12.33 0.92 5.26
N MET A 72 12.48 -0.15 4.46
CA MET A 72 12.22 -1.55 4.84
C MET A 72 13.47 -2.42 4.62
N SER A 73 14.64 -1.88 4.97
CA SER A 73 15.93 -2.58 4.96
C SER A 73 16.07 -3.48 6.21
N GLN A 74 17.27 -4.05 6.41
CA GLN A 74 17.58 -4.89 7.57
C GLN A 74 18.26 -4.13 8.72
N SER A 75 18.34 -2.80 8.66
CA SER A 75 18.88 -2.01 9.77
C SER A 75 17.92 -1.98 10.96
N ALA A 76 18.45 -1.75 12.16
CA ALA A 76 17.66 -1.69 13.39
C ALA A 76 16.57 -0.60 13.30
N SER A 77 16.92 0.60 12.83
CA SER A 77 15.98 1.72 12.68
C SER A 77 14.89 1.43 11.66
N SER A 78 15.22 0.73 10.56
CA SER A 78 14.23 0.34 9.55
C SER A 78 13.26 -0.72 10.07
N GLN A 79 13.75 -1.71 10.82
CA GLN A 79 12.90 -2.70 11.49
C GLN A 79 11.98 -2.05 12.53
N GLN A 80 12.51 -1.09 13.31
CA GLN A 80 11.71 -0.34 14.27
C GLN A 80 10.61 0.47 13.58
N PHE A 81 10.93 1.16 12.48
CA PHE A 81 9.95 1.90 11.69
C PHE A 81 8.88 0.96 11.12
N ALA A 82 9.29 -0.17 10.52
CA ALA A 82 8.35 -1.19 10.02
C ALA A 82 7.41 -1.69 11.13
N ASN A 83 7.96 -1.97 12.31
CA ASN A 83 7.17 -2.39 13.48
C ASN A 83 6.18 -1.31 13.92
N SER A 84 6.57 -0.03 13.95
CA SER A 84 5.63 1.07 14.26
C SER A 84 4.49 1.12 13.25
N VAL A 85 4.78 1.01 11.94
CA VAL A 85 3.75 0.97 10.88
C VAL A 85 2.80 -0.22 11.09
N ILE A 86 3.35 -1.41 11.37
CA ILE A 86 2.56 -2.63 11.62
C ILE A 86 1.65 -2.47 12.84
N GLN A 87 2.17 -1.94 13.95
CA GLN A 87 1.37 -1.71 15.16
C GLN A 87 0.22 -0.73 14.88
N ASN A 88 0.49 0.35 14.14
CA ASN A 88 -0.54 1.30 13.73
C ASN A 88 -1.62 0.65 12.86
N ILE A 89 -1.25 -0.23 11.92
CA ILE A 89 -2.22 -0.98 11.10
C ILE A 89 -3.05 -1.95 11.96
N ARG A 90 -2.43 -2.62 12.94
CA ARG A 90 -3.14 -3.52 13.87
C ARG A 90 -4.12 -2.74 14.76
N LEU A 91 -3.76 -1.53 15.17
CA LEU A 91 -4.56 -0.64 16.04
C LEU A 91 -5.45 0.34 15.26
N GLN A 92 -5.53 0.23 13.93
CA GLN A 92 -6.15 1.21 13.04
C GLN A 92 -7.58 1.63 13.44
N ARG A 93 -8.39 0.69 13.98
CA ARG A 93 -9.76 0.98 14.44
C ARG A 93 -9.81 1.80 15.71
N HIS A 94 -8.84 1.61 16.60
CA HIS A 94 -8.73 2.38 17.85
C HIS A 94 -8.17 3.78 17.57
N LEU A 95 -7.19 3.87 16.67
CA LEU A 95 -6.54 5.12 16.29
C LEU A 95 -7.33 5.93 15.25
N GLY A 96 -8.36 5.33 14.63
CA GLY A 96 -9.08 5.94 13.52
C GLY A 96 -8.19 6.21 12.29
N VAL A 97 -7.15 5.40 12.09
CA VAL A 97 -6.14 5.59 11.02
C VAL A 97 -6.40 4.62 9.88
N CYS A 98 -6.17 5.05 8.64
CA CYS A 98 -6.06 4.18 7.47
C CYS A 98 -4.67 4.34 6.87
N THR A 99 -3.92 3.23 6.75
CA THR A 99 -2.56 3.26 6.20
C THR A 99 -2.58 2.80 4.75
N VAL A 100 -2.00 3.62 3.87
CA VAL A 100 -1.77 3.31 2.45
C VAL A 100 -0.27 3.20 2.23
N ILE A 101 0.18 2.10 1.64
CA ILE A 101 1.60 1.85 1.37
C ILE A 101 1.80 1.70 -0.13
N SER A 102 2.79 2.39 -0.68
CA SER A 102 3.22 2.25 -2.07
C SER A 102 4.69 1.82 -2.13
N THR A 103 5.00 0.91 -3.04
CA THR A 103 6.37 0.41 -3.23
C THR A 103 6.57 -0.13 -4.65
N GLN A 104 7.81 -0.08 -5.12
CA GLN A 104 8.26 -0.66 -6.39
C GLN A 104 9.18 -1.87 -6.21
N ASP A 105 9.51 -2.24 -4.95
CA ASP A 105 10.26 -3.45 -4.61
C ASP A 105 9.39 -4.40 -3.73
N PRO A 106 9.35 -5.72 -4.01
CA PRO A 106 8.64 -6.70 -3.20
C PRO A 106 9.29 -7.00 -1.84
N HIS A 107 10.51 -6.53 -1.58
CA HIS A 107 11.21 -6.66 -0.29
C HIS A 107 10.69 -5.58 0.66
N ILE A 108 9.44 -5.79 1.08
CA ILE A 108 8.86 -5.11 2.23
C ILE A 108 8.65 -6.14 3.34
N HIS A 109 8.40 -5.68 4.56
CA HIS A 109 8.10 -6.58 5.66
C HIS A 109 6.87 -7.46 5.30
N PRO A 110 6.96 -8.81 5.35
CA PRO A 110 5.91 -9.71 4.86
C PRO A 110 4.54 -9.45 5.50
N GLU A 111 4.52 -9.11 6.78
CA GLU A 111 3.30 -8.82 7.52
C GLU A 111 2.49 -7.64 6.95
N LEU A 112 3.15 -6.70 6.25
CA LEU A 112 2.43 -5.59 5.58
C LEU A 112 1.49 -6.12 4.49
N LEU A 113 1.89 -7.17 3.76
CA LEU A 113 1.04 -7.81 2.77
C LEU A 113 -0.09 -8.61 3.43
N GLU A 114 0.18 -9.29 4.55
CA GLU A 114 -0.83 -10.05 5.29
C GLU A 114 -1.90 -9.16 5.94
N LEU A 115 -1.51 -7.99 6.44
CA LEU A 115 -2.43 -7.02 7.05
C LEU A 115 -3.20 -6.19 6.02
N SER A 116 -2.80 -6.22 4.76
CA SER A 116 -3.43 -5.43 3.69
C SER A 116 -4.87 -5.89 3.46
N SER A 117 -5.82 -4.98 3.65
CA SER A 117 -7.24 -5.25 3.38
C SER A 117 -7.54 -5.38 1.89
N PHE A 118 -6.79 -4.64 1.07
CA PHE A 118 -6.81 -4.73 -0.38
C PHE A 118 -5.41 -4.41 -0.93
N ILE A 119 -5.13 -4.88 -2.15
CA ILE A 119 -3.87 -4.63 -2.84
C ILE A 119 -4.21 -4.12 -4.24
N VAL A 120 -3.58 -3.00 -4.64
CA VAL A 120 -3.68 -2.44 -5.99
C VAL A 120 -2.39 -2.75 -6.73
N MET A 121 -2.48 -3.63 -7.74
CA MET A 121 -1.37 -4.07 -8.56
C MET A 121 -1.39 -3.33 -9.89
N HIS A 122 -0.43 -2.43 -10.09
CA HIS A 122 -0.17 -1.85 -11.41
C HIS A 122 0.62 -2.81 -12.29
N ARG A 123 0.85 -2.42 -13.55
CA ARG A 123 1.68 -3.19 -14.49
C ARG A 123 3.08 -3.40 -13.90
N PHE A 124 3.51 -4.67 -13.84
CA PHE A 124 4.90 -5.06 -13.63
C PHE A 124 5.19 -6.35 -14.41
N ASP A 125 6.46 -6.59 -14.71
CA ASP A 125 6.97 -7.76 -15.43
C ASP A 125 7.94 -8.59 -14.59
N SER A 126 8.17 -8.21 -13.33
CA SER A 126 9.08 -8.89 -12.41
C SER A 126 8.48 -10.19 -11.88
N PRO A 127 9.08 -11.36 -12.18
CA PRO A 127 8.64 -12.64 -11.61
C PRO A 127 8.84 -12.69 -10.09
N ARG A 128 9.80 -11.92 -9.56
CA ARG A 128 10.04 -11.78 -8.12
C ARG A 128 8.84 -11.14 -7.42
N TRP A 129 8.32 -10.05 -7.98
CA TRP A 129 7.09 -9.41 -7.50
C TRP A 129 5.91 -10.37 -7.52
N PHE A 130 5.71 -11.04 -8.64
CA PHE A 130 4.63 -12.01 -8.79
C PHE A 130 4.76 -13.16 -7.78
N GLY A 131 5.99 -13.65 -7.57
CA GLY A 131 6.32 -14.69 -6.61
C GLY A 131 6.02 -14.32 -5.15
N THR A 132 6.15 -13.04 -4.80
CA THR A 132 5.75 -12.53 -3.48
C THR A 132 4.23 -12.37 -3.38
N LEU A 133 3.59 -11.78 -4.39
CA LEU A 133 2.14 -11.57 -4.38
C LEU A 133 1.35 -12.87 -4.43
N ARG A 134 1.77 -13.87 -5.20
CA ARG A 134 1.07 -15.16 -5.32
C ARG A 134 0.93 -15.89 -3.98
N LYS A 135 1.88 -15.70 -3.05
CA LYS A 135 1.83 -16.29 -1.71
C LYS A 135 0.73 -15.68 -0.83
N HIS A 136 0.32 -14.44 -1.13
CA HIS A 136 -0.61 -13.66 -0.30
C HIS A 136 -2.00 -13.50 -0.94
N VAL A 137 -2.03 -13.29 -2.26
CA VAL A 137 -3.25 -12.99 -3.03
C VAL A 137 -4.02 -14.26 -3.37
N GLY A 138 -3.36 -15.43 -3.38
CA GLY A 138 -3.99 -16.72 -3.69
C GLY A 138 -4.82 -16.64 -4.97
N PHE A 139 -4.16 -16.66 -6.14
CA PHE A 139 -4.80 -16.55 -7.47
C PHE A 139 -5.64 -17.79 -7.83
N TYR A 140 -6.61 -18.16 -6.99
CA TYR A 140 -7.47 -19.33 -7.15
C TYR A 140 -8.77 -18.96 -7.89
N SER A 141 -9.18 -19.83 -8.80
CA SER A 141 -10.54 -19.82 -9.35
C SER A 141 -11.51 -20.45 -8.33
N THR A 142 -12.68 -19.86 -8.14
CA THR A 142 -13.82 -20.47 -7.44
C THR A 142 -14.43 -21.59 -8.30
N THR A 143 -13.76 -22.72 -8.41
CA THR A 143 -14.39 -23.98 -8.84
C THR A 143 -14.45 -24.90 -7.63
N GLU A 144 -15.66 -25.09 -7.12
CA GLU A 144 -15.97 -25.92 -5.98
C GLU A 144 -15.55 -27.39 -6.22
N PHE A 145 -15.14 -28.07 -5.15
CA PHE A 145 -14.92 -29.51 -5.00
C PHE A 145 -13.68 -30.14 -5.67
N GLY A 146 -12.63 -30.21 -4.85
CA GLY A 146 -11.74 -31.35 -4.63
C GLY A 146 -11.57 -32.36 -5.75
N ASN A 147 -10.43 -32.33 -6.44
CA ASN A 147 -9.78 -33.50 -7.02
C ASN A 147 -8.34 -33.18 -7.46
N SER A 148 -7.46 -34.17 -7.40
CA SER A 148 -6.00 -34.16 -7.66
C SER A 148 -5.53 -33.74 -9.07
N ALA A 149 -6.39 -33.12 -9.88
CA ALA A 149 -6.04 -32.34 -11.08
C ALA A 149 -5.71 -30.86 -10.76
N GLU A 150 -5.88 -30.45 -9.50
CA GLU A 150 -5.76 -29.09 -8.98
C GLU A 150 -4.40 -28.40 -9.25
N ASP A 151 -3.28 -29.13 -9.24
CA ASP A 151 -1.96 -28.50 -9.43
C ASP A 151 -1.80 -27.89 -10.85
N ARG A 152 -2.24 -28.61 -11.88
CA ARG A 152 -2.11 -28.14 -13.28
C ARG A 152 -3.06 -26.99 -13.61
N GLU A 153 -4.22 -26.96 -13.00
CA GLU A 153 -5.21 -25.89 -13.20
C GLU A 153 -4.82 -24.63 -12.41
N THR A 154 -4.29 -24.81 -11.20
CA THR A 154 -3.71 -23.73 -10.39
C THR A 154 -2.54 -23.07 -11.10
N ASP A 155 -1.61 -23.85 -11.68
CA ASP A 155 -0.47 -23.31 -12.43
C ASP A 155 -0.90 -22.50 -13.67
N LYS A 156 -1.94 -22.95 -14.38
CA LYS A 156 -2.51 -22.19 -15.51
C LYS A 156 -3.18 -20.89 -15.07
N ASN A 157 -3.92 -20.91 -13.97
CA ASN A 157 -4.59 -19.72 -13.44
C ASN A 157 -3.57 -18.69 -12.94
N VAL A 158 -2.52 -19.16 -12.28
CA VAL A 158 -1.38 -18.35 -11.85
C VAL A 158 -0.66 -17.74 -13.05
N ALA A 159 -0.38 -18.51 -14.10
CA ALA A 159 0.23 -18.00 -15.33
C ALA A 159 -0.66 -16.92 -16.00
N ASN A 160 -1.97 -17.17 -16.07
CA ASN A 160 -2.95 -16.22 -16.62
C ASN A 160 -2.99 -14.91 -15.81
N ALA A 161 -2.98 -14.99 -14.47
CA ALA A 161 -2.95 -13.80 -13.62
C ALA A 161 -1.68 -12.96 -13.86
N PHE A 162 -0.52 -13.59 -14.03
CA PHE A 162 0.71 -12.85 -14.33
C PHE A 162 0.66 -12.18 -15.71
N GLU A 163 0.18 -12.89 -16.73
CA GLU A 163 0.00 -12.35 -18.08
C GLU A 163 -0.96 -11.15 -18.06
N GLN A 164 -2.08 -11.23 -17.33
CA GLN A 164 -3.02 -10.12 -17.17
C GLN A 164 -2.35 -8.87 -16.57
N ILE A 165 -1.48 -9.05 -15.56
CA ILE A 165 -0.72 -7.94 -14.95
C ILE A 165 0.24 -7.32 -15.97
N MET A 166 0.97 -8.15 -16.72
CA MET A 166 1.93 -7.69 -17.73
C MET A 166 1.26 -6.90 -18.86
N CYS A 167 0.02 -7.26 -19.21
CA CYS A 167 -0.77 -6.63 -20.26
C CYS A 167 -1.60 -5.42 -19.79
N LEU A 168 -1.45 -4.96 -18.53
CA LEU A 168 -2.11 -3.73 -18.06
C LEU A 168 -1.57 -2.51 -18.82
N ASN A 169 -2.47 -1.64 -19.28
CA ASN A 169 -2.09 -0.36 -19.86
C ASN A 169 -1.73 0.67 -18.77
N ALA A 170 -1.00 1.72 -19.15
CA ALA A 170 -0.76 2.85 -18.24
C ALA A 170 -2.09 3.42 -17.72
N GLY A 171 -2.20 3.55 -16.39
CA GLY A 171 -3.41 3.96 -15.68
C GLY A 171 -4.39 2.82 -15.35
N GLN A 172 -4.10 1.57 -15.76
CA GLN A 172 -4.84 0.38 -15.33
C GLN A 172 -4.17 -0.28 -14.11
N ALA A 173 -4.98 -0.99 -13.33
CA ALA A 173 -4.54 -1.83 -12.23
C ALA A 173 -5.46 -3.04 -12.05
N LEU A 174 -4.98 -4.07 -11.36
CA LEU A 174 -5.78 -5.13 -10.78
C LEU A 174 -5.90 -4.91 -9.27
N VAL A 175 -7.11 -5.00 -8.74
CA VAL A 175 -7.39 -4.87 -7.31
C VAL A 175 -7.72 -6.25 -6.76
N TYR A 176 -6.96 -6.66 -5.76
CA TYR A 176 -7.32 -7.78 -4.87
C TYR A 176 -8.01 -7.20 -3.64
N TYR A 177 -9.28 -7.55 -3.42
CA TYR A 177 -10.00 -7.13 -2.21
C TYR A 177 -10.92 -8.27 -1.74
N PRO A 178 -10.39 -9.24 -0.98
CA PRO A 178 -11.08 -10.51 -0.73
C PRO A 178 -12.37 -10.38 0.06
N ARG A 179 -12.50 -9.30 0.85
CA ARG A 179 -13.69 -9.02 1.68
C ARG A 179 -14.66 -8.05 1.02
N LEU A 180 -14.42 -7.63 -0.23
CA LEU A 180 -15.36 -6.77 -0.94
C LEU A 180 -16.66 -7.53 -1.18
N MET A 181 -17.78 -6.92 -0.83
CA MET A 181 -19.10 -7.39 -1.24
C MET A 181 -19.48 -6.74 -2.56
N THR A 182 -19.89 -7.55 -3.53
CA THR A 182 -20.34 -7.13 -4.85
C THR A 182 -21.66 -7.80 -5.19
N VAL A 183 -22.36 -7.29 -6.20
CA VAL A 183 -23.56 -7.93 -6.75
C VAL A 183 -23.13 -8.83 -7.91
N ASP A 184 -23.53 -10.11 -7.86
CA ASP A 184 -23.46 -11.05 -8.98
C ASP A 184 -24.79 -11.00 -9.72
N HIS A 185 -24.74 -10.63 -11.01
CA HIS A 185 -25.90 -10.61 -11.89
C HIS A 185 -25.92 -11.91 -12.70
N ARG A 186 -26.85 -12.81 -12.37
CA ARG A 186 -27.06 -14.06 -13.13
C ARG A 186 -28.46 -14.05 -13.73
N GLY A 187 -28.55 -13.54 -14.97
CA GLY A 187 -29.84 -13.29 -15.61
C GLY A 187 -30.60 -12.19 -14.86
N ASP A 188 -31.85 -12.47 -14.48
CA ASP A 188 -32.72 -11.53 -13.76
C ASP A 188 -32.51 -11.52 -12.23
N PHE A 189 -31.60 -12.34 -11.70
CA PHE A 189 -31.36 -12.43 -10.26
C PHE A 189 -30.09 -11.68 -9.85
N GLU A 190 -30.24 -10.85 -8.82
CA GLU A 190 -29.15 -10.17 -8.12
C GLU A 190 -28.86 -10.87 -6.79
N LYS A 191 -27.59 -11.25 -6.59
CA LYS A 191 -27.13 -11.82 -5.32
C LYS A 191 -25.92 -11.07 -4.81
N ILE A 192 -25.97 -10.63 -3.56
CA ILE A 192 -24.78 -10.10 -2.87
C ILE A 192 -23.82 -11.27 -2.62
N VAL A 193 -22.60 -11.15 -3.14
CA VAL A 193 -21.54 -12.13 -3.01
C VAL A 193 -20.26 -11.47 -2.51
N VAL A 194 -19.44 -12.23 -1.79
CA VAL A 194 -18.08 -11.82 -1.44
C VAL A 194 -17.16 -12.10 -2.64
N LEU A 195 -16.30 -11.14 -3.00
CA LEU A 195 -15.41 -11.23 -4.15
C LEU A 195 -14.41 -12.39 -4.03
N GLY A 196 -13.87 -12.61 -2.82
CA GLY A 196 -12.89 -13.67 -2.55
C GLY A 196 -11.58 -13.47 -3.33
N ALA A 197 -11.07 -14.53 -3.93
CA ALA A 197 -9.80 -14.51 -4.67
C ALA A 197 -9.85 -13.78 -6.03
N LYS A 198 -11.04 -13.30 -6.46
CA LYS A 198 -11.20 -12.65 -7.76
C LYS A 198 -10.49 -11.29 -7.79
N LEU A 199 -9.84 -11.00 -8.92
CA LEU A 199 -9.23 -9.71 -9.19
C LEU A 199 -10.19 -8.80 -9.95
N ILE A 200 -10.24 -7.52 -9.59
CA ILE A 200 -11.02 -6.51 -10.30
C ILE A 200 -10.07 -5.65 -11.12
N LYS A 201 -10.28 -5.60 -12.44
CA LYS A 201 -9.58 -4.64 -13.28
C LYS A 201 -10.19 -3.26 -13.12
N VAL A 202 -9.36 -2.27 -12.80
CA VAL A 202 -9.77 -0.88 -12.59
C VAL A 202 -8.96 0.08 -13.45
N GLN A 203 -9.57 1.22 -13.79
CA GLN A 203 -8.88 2.36 -14.39
C GLN A 203 -8.64 3.42 -13.30
N VAL A 204 -7.40 3.51 -12.82
CA VAL A 204 -7.02 4.40 -11.71
C VAL A 204 -6.94 5.87 -12.16
N ARG A 205 -6.49 6.11 -13.40
CA ARG A 205 -6.38 7.47 -13.97
C ARG A 205 -6.97 7.51 -15.37
N LYS A 206 -7.91 8.43 -15.63
CA LYS A 206 -8.28 8.78 -17.01
C LYS A 206 -7.10 9.51 -17.65
N ARG A 207 -6.71 9.15 -18.87
CA ARG A 207 -5.72 9.94 -19.64
C ARG A 207 -6.35 11.29 -19.95
N LEU A 208 -6.05 12.30 -19.13
CA LEU A 208 -6.57 13.66 -19.26
C LEU A 208 -5.64 14.58 -20.06
N THR A 209 -4.40 14.16 -20.33
CA THR A 209 -3.41 15.00 -20.99
C THR A 209 -3.42 14.77 -22.52
N LEU A 210 -3.34 15.86 -23.28
CA LEU A 210 -3.28 15.88 -24.76
C LEU A 210 -2.14 15.04 -25.34
N ASP A 211 -1.08 14.80 -24.55
CA ASP A 211 0.07 13.96 -24.89
C ASP A 211 -0.14 12.47 -24.61
N GLY A 212 -1.33 12.05 -24.17
CA GLY A 212 -1.65 10.65 -23.89
C GLY A 212 -0.92 10.05 -22.69
N GLY A 213 -0.30 10.86 -21.82
CA GLY A 213 0.43 10.40 -20.63
C GLY A 213 1.84 9.90 -20.95
N VAL A 214 2.48 10.44 -21.99
CA VAL A 214 3.88 10.18 -22.32
C VAL A 214 4.77 10.80 -21.23
N THR A 215 5.34 9.96 -20.37
CA THR A 215 6.52 10.36 -19.60
C THR A 215 7.66 10.53 -20.60
N LYS A 216 8.04 11.77 -20.92
CA LYS A 216 9.30 12.01 -21.62
C LYS A 216 10.42 11.65 -20.67
N THR A 217 11.00 10.46 -20.82
CA THR A 217 12.33 10.18 -20.28
C THR A 217 13.26 11.21 -20.90
N ALA A 218 13.87 12.05 -20.06
CA ALA A 218 14.96 12.91 -20.51
C ALA A 218 16.07 11.97 -21.03
N LEU A 219 16.33 12.06 -22.34
CA LEU A 219 17.54 11.55 -22.96
C LEU A 219 18.68 12.55 -22.73
#